data_AF-A0A1X0NEB1-F1
#
_entry.id   AF-A0A1X0NEB1-F1
#
_cell.length_a   1.000
_cell.length_b   1.000
_cell.length_c   1.000
_cell.angle_alpha   90.00
_cell.angle_beta   90.00
_cell.angle_gamma   90.00
#
_symmetry.space_group_name_H-M   'P 1'
#
loop_
_entity.id
_entity.type
_entity.pdbx_description
1 polymer ?
#
loop_
_entity_poly.entity_id
_entity_poly.type
_entity_poly.pdbx_seq_one_letter_code
_entity_poly.pdbx_strand_id
1 'polypeptide(L)'
;LVDPRLNVRIAAHEMAHALGFNIPSMKQKGVLTQANIRGKNRMVVSSKMTKEKAQGHYGCPSLPGMELDNDDETDDNGIHPHWTRRVAHDELMAPREEEGVEIYYTALTMPFRTWVAYK
;
A
#
# COMPACT_ATOMS: atom_id res chain seq x y z
N LEU A 1 -10.05 27.29 5.17
CA LEU A 1 -10.68 26.95 3.87
C LEU A 1 -10.28 25.52 3.55
N VAL A 2 -11.24 24.62 3.31
CA VAL A 2 -10.96 23.20 3.03
C VAL A 2 -10.40 23.08 1.61
N ASP A 3 -9.27 22.39 1.42
CA ASP A 3 -8.66 22.18 0.10
C ASP A 3 -9.49 21.16 -0.71
N PRO A 4 -10.11 21.54 -1.85
CA PRO A 4 -10.89 20.62 -2.67
C PRO A 4 -10.08 19.41 -3.16
N ARG A 5 -8.77 19.57 -3.40
CA ARG A 5 -7.90 18.48 -3.87
C ARG A 5 -7.74 17.41 -2.80
N LEU A 6 -7.63 17.83 -1.54
CA LEU A 6 -7.55 16.92 -0.40
C LEU A 6 -8.82 16.08 -0.30
N ASN A 7 -10.00 16.69 -0.40
CA ASN A 7 -11.28 15.97 -0.34
C ASN A 7 -11.43 14.93 -1.47
N VAL A 8 -11.02 15.26 -2.69
CA VAL A 8 -11.03 14.32 -3.81
C VAL A 8 -10.13 13.12 -3.54
N ARG A 9 -8.94 13.36 -2.96
CA ARG A 9 -7.97 12.30 -2.64
C ARG A 9 -8.46 11.43 -1.48
N ILE A 10 -9.07 12.01 -0.45
CA ILE A 10 -9.73 11.26 0.63
C ILE A 10 -10.85 10.38 0.06
N ALA A 11 -11.73 10.94 -0.78
CA ALA A 11 -12.78 10.16 -1.41
C ALA A 11 -12.19 8.98 -2.23
N ALA A 12 -11.12 9.21 -2.99
CA ALA A 12 -10.44 8.17 -3.75
C ALA A 12 -9.80 7.08 -2.85
N HIS A 13 -9.22 7.46 -1.71
CA HIS A 13 -8.68 6.55 -0.71
C HIS A 13 -9.77 5.62 -0.15
N GLU A 14 -10.88 6.19 0.30
CA GLU A 14 -12.01 5.40 0.83
C GLU A 14 -12.66 4.52 -0.24
N MET A 15 -12.75 5.02 -1.48
CA MET A 15 -13.19 4.21 -2.61
C MET A 15 -12.25 3.03 -2.87
N ALA A 16 -10.93 3.20 -2.74
CA ALA A 16 -9.98 2.10 -2.89
C ALA A 16 -10.19 1.02 -1.81
N HIS A 17 -10.43 1.41 -0.56
CA HIS A 17 -10.81 0.47 0.50
C HIS A 17 -12.10 -0.28 0.16
N ALA A 18 -13.15 0.43 -0.27
CA ALA A 18 -14.43 -0.17 -0.66
C ALA A 18 -14.30 -1.13 -1.85
N LEU A 19 -13.36 -0.86 -2.77
CA LEU A 19 -13.05 -1.71 -3.92
C LEU A 19 -12.15 -2.91 -3.58
N GLY A 20 -11.75 -3.07 -2.32
CA GLY A 20 -11.06 -4.26 -1.84
C GLY A 20 -9.64 -4.03 -1.34
N PHE A 21 -9.15 -2.79 -1.29
CA PHE A 21 -7.85 -2.50 -0.65
C PHE A 21 -7.99 -2.67 0.87
N ASN A 22 -8.04 -3.92 1.32
CA ASN A 22 -8.20 -4.29 2.71
C ASN A 22 -7.54 -5.66 2.97
N ILE A 23 -7.14 -5.88 4.22
CA ILE A 23 -6.42 -7.11 4.61
C ILE A 23 -7.21 -8.38 4.32
N PRO A 24 -8.53 -8.49 4.61
CA PRO A 24 -9.31 -9.69 4.27
C PRO A 24 -9.25 -10.05 2.78
N SER A 25 -9.39 -9.07 1.89
CA SER A 25 -9.32 -9.27 0.43
C SER A 25 -7.93 -9.71 0.00
N MET A 26 -6.88 -9.10 0.56
CA MET A 26 -5.49 -9.48 0.27
C MET A 26 -5.19 -10.92 0.73
N LYS A 27 -5.68 -11.31 1.92
CA LYS A 27 -5.57 -12.68 2.45
C LYS A 27 -6.32 -13.68 1.57
N GLN A 28 -7.57 -13.39 1.21
CA GLN A 28 -8.39 -14.25 0.34
C GLN A 28 -7.71 -14.49 -1.01
N LYS A 29 -7.00 -13.48 -1.53
CA LYS A 29 -6.26 -13.57 -2.79
C LYS A 29 -4.88 -14.22 -2.66
N GLY A 30 -4.40 -14.46 -1.44
CA GLY A 30 -3.09 -15.06 -1.19
C GLY A 30 -1.92 -14.19 -1.67
N VAL A 31 -2.08 -12.86 -1.68
CA VAL A 31 -1.05 -11.92 -2.19
C VAL A 31 -0.14 -11.37 -1.09
N LEU A 32 -0.31 -11.85 0.14
CA LEU A 32 0.47 -11.42 1.30
C LEU A 32 1.62 -12.38 1.55
N THR A 33 2.81 -11.85 1.81
CA THR A 33 4.00 -12.65 2.14
C THR A 33 4.82 -11.94 3.20
N GLN A 34 5.43 -12.70 4.12
CA GLN A 34 6.43 -12.16 5.04
C GLN A 34 7.78 -12.04 4.32
N ALA A 35 8.45 -10.90 4.48
CA ALA A 35 9.79 -10.68 3.98
C ALA A 35 10.66 -10.06 5.08
N ASN A 36 11.94 -10.44 5.15
CA ASN A 36 12.89 -9.74 5.99
C ASN A 36 13.26 -8.42 5.31
N ILE A 37 12.80 -7.32 5.86
CA ILE A 37 13.07 -5.97 5.37
C ILE A 37 13.71 -5.20 6.51
N ARG A 38 14.97 -4.80 6.30
CA ARG A 38 15.75 -4.00 7.26
C ARG A 38 15.87 -4.68 8.63
N GLY A 39 16.05 -6.01 8.64
CA GLY A 39 16.25 -6.79 9.87
C GLY A 39 14.97 -7.09 10.65
N LYS A 40 13.79 -6.74 10.12
CA LYS A 40 12.49 -7.06 10.70
C LYS A 40 11.66 -7.91 9.74
N ASN A 41 10.82 -8.80 10.28
CA ASN A 41 9.80 -9.47 9.48
C ASN A 41 8.68 -8.47 9.17
N ARG A 42 8.42 -8.27 7.88
CA ARG A 42 7.43 -7.30 7.38
C ARG A 42 6.48 -7.99 6.43
N MET A 43 5.20 -7.63 6.53
CA MET A 43 4.19 -8.07 5.59
C MET A 43 4.27 -7.23 4.32
N VAL A 44 4.38 -7.90 3.17
CA VAL A 44 4.37 -7.26 1.86
C VAL A 44 3.24 -7.78 1.01
N VAL A 45 2.74 -6.94 0.10
CA VAL A 45 1.94 -7.37 -1.04
C VAL A 45 2.89 -7.80 -2.16
N SER A 46 2.95 -9.11 -2.42
CA SER A 46 3.93 -9.78 -3.28
C SER A 46 3.35 -10.25 -4.62
N SER A 47 2.13 -9.81 -4.96
CA SER A 47 1.53 -10.14 -6.26
C SER A 47 2.49 -9.72 -7.40
N LYS A 48 2.52 -10.51 -8.49
CA LYS A 48 3.47 -10.33 -9.60
C LYS A 48 3.55 -8.87 -10.05
N MET A 49 2.39 -8.29 -10.37
CA MET A 49 2.35 -6.92 -10.86
C MET A 49 2.86 -5.94 -9.75
N THR A 50 2.65 -6.18 -8.44
CA THR A 50 2.83 -5.19 -7.33
C THR A 50 4.29 -5.08 -7.08
N LYS A 51 4.91 -6.25 -7.05
CA LYS A 51 6.34 -6.42 -7.13
C LYS A 51 6.91 -5.69 -8.35
N GLU A 52 6.43 -5.95 -9.57
CA GLU A 52 6.95 -5.28 -10.78
C GLU A 52 6.82 -3.74 -10.73
N LYS A 53 5.67 -3.22 -10.26
CA LYS A 53 5.46 -1.77 -10.13
C LYS A 53 6.30 -1.14 -9.02
N ALA A 54 6.44 -1.80 -7.87
CA ALA A 54 7.31 -1.34 -6.80
C ALA A 54 8.79 -1.36 -7.23
N GLN A 55 9.23 -2.44 -7.87
CA GLN A 55 10.58 -2.57 -8.41
C GLN A 55 10.90 -1.47 -9.43
N GLY A 56 9.97 -1.18 -10.34
CA GLY A 56 10.11 -0.09 -11.32
C GLY A 56 10.09 1.29 -10.66
N HIS A 57 9.19 1.52 -9.70
CA HIS A 57 9.06 2.81 -9.01
C HIS A 57 10.30 3.16 -8.18
N TYR A 58 10.87 2.20 -7.46
CA TYR A 58 12.05 2.40 -6.61
C TYR A 58 13.38 2.06 -7.29
N GLY A 59 13.36 1.56 -8.54
CA GLY A 59 14.57 1.12 -9.25
C GLY A 59 15.32 -0.04 -8.56
N CYS A 60 14.61 -0.89 -7.81
CA CYS A 60 15.20 -1.94 -6.99
C CYS A 60 14.66 -3.32 -7.38
N PRO A 61 15.34 -4.07 -8.28
CA PRO A 61 14.84 -5.34 -8.83
C PRO A 61 14.74 -6.48 -7.81
N SER A 62 15.42 -6.37 -6.67
CA SER A 62 15.39 -7.37 -5.60
C SER A 62 14.24 -7.14 -4.61
N LEU A 63 13.43 -6.07 -4.76
CA LEU A 63 12.31 -5.83 -3.87
C LEU A 63 11.36 -7.03 -3.85
N PRO A 64 11.02 -7.57 -2.66
CA PRO A 64 10.17 -8.74 -2.54
C PRO A 64 8.69 -8.43 -2.84
N GLY A 65 8.29 -7.17 -2.69
CA GLY A 65 6.92 -6.68 -2.87
C GLY A 65 6.79 -5.25 -2.33
N MET A 66 5.56 -4.80 -2.14
CA MET A 66 5.26 -3.50 -1.53
C MET A 66 4.96 -3.68 -0.04
N GLU A 67 5.66 -2.97 0.82
CA GLU A 67 5.53 -3.08 2.29
C GLU A 67 4.22 -2.44 2.78
N LEU A 68 3.45 -3.21 3.55
CA LEU A 68 2.26 -2.72 4.25
C LEU A 68 2.66 -2.00 5.53
N ASP A 69 1.83 -1.05 5.91
CA ASP A 69 1.97 -0.36 7.17
C ASP A 69 1.72 -1.31 8.34
N ASN A 70 2.46 -1.09 9.42
CA ASN A 70 2.35 -1.89 10.62
C ASN A 70 2.66 -1.11 11.89
N ASP A 71 1.98 -1.51 12.96
CA ASP A 71 2.36 -1.09 14.30
C ASP A 71 3.70 -1.74 14.64
N ASP A 72 4.76 -0.93 14.69
CA ASP A 72 6.14 -1.35 15.01
C ASP A 72 6.29 -1.99 16.41
N GLU A 73 5.21 -2.01 17.18
CA GLU A 73 5.07 -2.50 18.56
C GLU A 73 4.56 -3.95 18.66
N THR A 74 4.12 -4.59 17.55
CA THR A 74 3.63 -5.98 17.61
C THR A 74 4.14 -6.86 16.47
N ASP A 75 4.46 -8.09 16.84
CA ASP A 75 5.27 -9.02 16.04
C ASP A 75 4.52 -9.61 14.85
N ASP A 76 3.19 -9.62 14.80
CA ASP A 76 2.45 -10.13 13.63
C ASP A 76 0.92 -9.84 13.57
N ASN A 77 0.39 -8.84 14.30
CA ASN A 77 -1.06 -8.53 14.28
C ASN A 77 -1.44 -7.06 14.02
N GLY A 78 -0.49 -6.14 13.96
CA GLY A 78 -0.72 -4.72 13.72
C GLY A 78 -0.64 -4.30 12.25
N ILE A 79 -0.97 -5.17 11.29
CA ILE A 79 -0.92 -4.81 9.86
C ILE A 79 -2.13 -3.98 9.44
N HIS A 80 -1.87 -2.83 8.83
CA HIS A 80 -2.91 -1.93 8.36
C HIS A 80 -3.09 -2.05 6.85
N PRO A 81 -4.31 -1.84 6.33
CA PRO A 81 -4.58 -1.86 4.90
C PRO A 81 -4.06 -0.58 4.22
N HIS A 82 -2.80 -0.22 4.48
CA HIS A 82 -2.13 0.97 3.99
C HIS A 82 -0.71 0.61 3.56
N TRP A 83 -0.13 1.37 2.63
CA TRP A 83 1.31 1.27 2.37
C TRP A 83 2.09 1.88 3.52
N THR A 84 3.25 1.32 3.85
CA THR A 84 4.07 1.96 4.90
C THR A 84 4.47 3.36 4.46
N ARG A 85 4.20 4.34 5.32
CA ARG A 85 4.54 5.76 5.08
C ARG A 85 6.02 5.94 4.76
N ARG A 86 6.90 5.12 5.33
CA ARG A 86 8.35 5.23 5.15
C ARG A 86 8.79 5.16 3.69
N VAL A 87 8.10 4.38 2.86
CA VAL A 87 8.43 4.20 1.45
C VAL A 87 7.40 4.83 0.52
N ALA A 88 6.20 5.13 1.04
CA ALA A 88 5.06 5.59 0.26
C ALA A 88 4.43 6.87 0.84
N HIS A 89 5.20 7.76 1.46
CA HIS A 89 4.71 8.93 2.21
C HIS A 89 3.62 9.72 1.48
N ASP A 90 3.87 9.99 0.19
CA ASP A 90 3.01 10.79 -0.67
C ASP A 90 2.11 9.93 -1.57
N GLU A 91 1.79 8.70 -1.17
CA GLU A 91 0.97 7.75 -1.93
C GLU A 91 -0.48 7.77 -1.44
N LEU A 92 -1.44 7.58 -2.36
CA LEU A 92 -2.87 7.53 -2.04
C LEU A 92 -3.21 6.67 -0.81
N MET A 93 -2.65 5.47 -0.70
CA MET A 93 -2.96 4.49 0.34
C MET A 93 -1.97 4.47 1.49
N ALA A 94 -1.13 5.49 1.66
CA ALA A 94 -0.33 5.62 2.88
C ALA A 94 -1.20 6.10 4.07
N PRO A 95 -0.83 5.76 5.32
CA PRO A 95 -1.53 6.24 6.50
C PRO A 95 -1.43 7.77 6.58
N ARG A 96 -2.56 8.41 6.93
CA ARG A 96 -2.69 9.87 6.93
C ARG A 96 -2.05 10.49 8.17
N GLU A 97 -1.30 11.57 7.98
CA GLU A 97 -1.12 12.60 9.02
C GLU A 97 -1.90 13.87 8.65
N GLU A 98 -2.26 14.64 9.68
CA GLU A 98 -3.04 15.85 9.53
C GLU A 98 -2.16 17.00 8.98
N GLU A 99 -2.63 17.54 7.86
CA GLU A 99 -2.20 18.80 7.23
C GLU A 99 -0.89 18.76 6.41
N GLY A 100 -0.93 19.34 5.21
CA GLY A 100 0.25 19.66 4.40
C GLY A 100 0.81 18.56 3.48
N VAL A 101 0.31 17.33 3.53
CA VAL A 101 0.84 16.21 2.72
C VAL A 101 0.23 16.18 1.31
N GLU A 102 1.08 16.20 0.28
CA GLU A 102 0.66 16.04 -1.11
C GLU A 102 0.45 14.57 -1.45
N ILE A 103 -0.80 14.10 -1.45
CA ILE A 103 -1.14 12.72 -1.78
C ILE A 103 -1.22 12.48 -3.31
N TYR A 104 -0.44 11.56 -3.86
CA TYR A 104 -0.41 11.23 -5.29
C TYR A 104 -1.05 9.88 -5.60
N TYR A 105 -1.77 9.82 -6.72
CA TYR A 105 -2.28 8.57 -7.27
C TYR A 105 -1.18 7.94 -8.13
N THR A 106 -0.41 7.02 -7.56
CA THR A 106 0.78 6.46 -8.21
C THR A 106 0.51 5.07 -8.82
N ALA A 107 1.46 4.58 -9.60
CA ALA A 107 1.43 3.22 -10.14
C ALA A 107 1.46 2.10 -9.07
N LEU A 108 1.65 2.45 -7.78
CA LEU A 108 1.60 1.51 -6.66
C LEU A 108 0.14 1.16 -6.30
N THR A 109 -0.75 2.16 -6.26
CA THR A 109 -2.19 1.97 -5.98
C THR A 109 -3.05 1.85 -7.23
N MET A 110 -2.71 2.52 -8.34
CA MET A 110 -3.43 2.46 -9.62
C MET A 110 -3.86 1.04 -10.06
N PRO A 111 -3.02 -0.01 -9.93
CA PRO A 111 -3.36 -1.28 -10.51
C PRO A 111 -4.30 -2.10 -9.63
N PHE A 112 -4.88 -1.54 -8.54
CA PHE A 112 -5.79 -2.26 -7.62
C PHE A 112 -7.01 -2.89 -8.26
N ARG A 113 -7.59 -2.25 -9.26
CA ARG A 113 -8.67 -2.88 -10.03
C ARG A 113 -8.19 -3.99 -10.96
N THR A 114 -6.96 -3.89 -11.48
CA THR A 114 -6.36 -4.93 -12.34
C THR A 114 -5.68 -6.06 -11.54
N TRP A 115 -5.34 -5.84 -10.26
CA TRP A 115 -4.83 -6.84 -9.29
C TRP A 115 -5.83 -7.96 -8.99
N VAL A 116 -7.12 -7.69 -9.24
CA VAL A 116 -8.26 -8.55 -8.86
C VAL A 116 -8.61 -9.57 -9.94
N ALA A 117 -8.22 -9.35 -11.20
CA ALA A 117 -8.81 -10.05 -12.36
C ALA A 117 -7.93 -11.13 -13.00
N TYR A 118 -6.61 -11.11 -12.81
CA TYR A 118 -5.73 -12.07 -13.49
C TYR A 118 -4.84 -12.80 -12.49
N LYS A 119 -5.21 -14.06 -12.23
CA LYS A 119 -4.24 -15.13 -11.95
C LYS A 119 -3.31 -15.30 -13.14
#